data_AF-A0A2S6U3L1-F1
#
_entry.id   AF-A0A2S6U3L1-F1
#
_cell.length_a   1.000
_cell.length_b   1.000
_cell.length_c   1.000
_cell.angle_alpha   90.00
_cell.angle_beta   90.00
_cell.angle_gamma   90.00
#
_symmetry.space_group_name_H-M   'P 1'
#
loop_
_entity.id
_entity.type
_entity.pdbx_description
1 polymer ?
#
loop_
_entity_poly.entity_id
_entity_poly.type
_entity_poly.pdbx_seq_one_letter_code
_entity_poly.pdbx_strand_id
1 'polypeptide(L)'
;MNLALACDFRLSSDRALFAQSFVKIGLVPDWGGFSFLPRLVGTAKAMELMMTGERVRANEALRLGLLNRLFAADEFAAGVQEFAASLAAGPPEALAAIKQGVYLGE
;
A
#
# COMPACT_ATOMS: atom_id res chain seq x y z
N MET A 1 0.59 -6.95 -5.84
CA MET A 1 0.95 -6.04 -4.73
C MET A 1 1.37 -4.67 -5.24
N ASN A 2 2.30 -4.59 -6.19
CA ASN A 2 2.86 -3.32 -6.70
C ASN A 2 1.81 -2.29 -7.17
N LEU A 3 0.76 -2.72 -7.88
CA LEU A 3 -0.34 -1.81 -8.26
C LEU A 3 -1.00 -1.13 -7.05
N ALA A 4 -1.22 -1.86 -5.95
CA ALA A 4 -1.77 -1.27 -4.73
C ALA A 4 -0.78 -0.31 -4.08
N LEU A 5 0.54 -0.58 -4.16
CA LEU A 5 1.59 0.32 -3.65
C LEU A 5 1.65 1.65 -4.41
N ALA A 6 1.19 1.67 -5.67
CA ALA A 6 1.08 2.88 -6.47
C ALA A 6 -0.11 3.78 -6.09
N CYS A 7 -1.04 3.31 -5.26
CA CYS A 7 -2.19 4.10 -4.81
C CYS A 7 -1.84 5.00 -3.62
N ASP A 8 -2.52 6.15 -3.51
CA ASP A 8 -2.34 7.11 -2.40
C ASP A 8 -2.72 6.50 -1.04
N PHE A 9 -3.79 5.69 -1.04
CA PHE A 9 -4.33 5.05 0.15
C PHE A 9 -4.46 3.54 -0.05
N ARG A 10 -4.05 2.78 0.97
CA ARG A 10 -4.12 1.32 1.02
C ARG A 10 -4.86 0.90 2.28
N LEU A 11 -6.09 0.44 2.09
CA LEU A 11 -6.97 -0.06 3.14
C LEU A 11 -7.05 -1.58 3.00
N SER A 12 -7.03 -2.30 4.12
CA SER A 12 -7.13 -3.77 4.07
C SER A 12 -7.91 -4.35 5.23
N SER A 13 -8.33 -5.61 5.08
CA SER A 13 -8.81 -6.43 6.19
C SER A 13 -7.65 -7.13 6.89
N ASP A 14 -7.85 -7.46 8.16
CA ASP A 14 -6.91 -8.23 8.99
C ASP A 14 -6.56 -9.62 8.44
N ARG A 15 -7.38 -10.18 7.53
CA ARG A 15 -7.16 -11.47 6.86
C ARG A 15 -6.20 -11.41 5.68
N ALA A 16 -5.83 -10.22 5.20
CA ALA A 16 -5.00 -10.08 4.00
C ALA A 16 -3.54 -10.51 4.23
N LEU A 17 -2.92 -11.00 3.15
CA LEU A 17 -1.49 -11.35 3.09
C LEU A 17 -0.84 -10.63 1.91
N PHE A 18 0.37 -10.11 2.13
CA PHE A 18 1.12 -9.30 1.17
C PHE A 18 2.47 -9.95 0.88
N ALA A 19 2.92 -10.01 -0.37
CA ALA A 19 4.23 -10.59 -0.70
C ALA A 19 4.79 -10.08 -2.04
N GLN A 20 6.12 -9.94 -2.12
CA GLN A 20 6.87 -9.79 -3.38
C GLN A 20 7.39 -11.14 -3.88
N SER A 21 6.49 -12.05 -4.28
CA SER A 21 6.89 -13.44 -4.59
C SER A 21 7.58 -13.65 -5.95
N PHE A 22 7.99 -12.60 -6.66
CA PHE A 22 8.63 -12.68 -7.98
C PHE A 22 9.89 -13.57 -7.98
N VAL A 23 10.72 -13.46 -6.95
CA VAL A 23 11.93 -14.27 -6.80
C VAL A 23 11.65 -15.78 -6.80
N LYS A 24 10.46 -16.20 -6.33
CA LYS A 24 10.06 -17.61 -6.26
C LYS A 24 9.79 -18.24 -7.62
N ILE A 25 9.68 -17.41 -8.67
CA ILE A 25 9.48 -17.83 -10.05
C ILE A 25 10.58 -17.30 -10.98
N GLY A 26 11.72 -16.86 -10.42
CA GLY A 26 12.86 -16.36 -11.19
C GLY A 26 12.60 -15.01 -11.85
N LEU A 27 11.66 -14.22 -11.34
CA LEU A 27 11.33 -12.90 -11.86
C LEU A 27 11.75 -11.78 -10.89
N VAL A 28 11.79 -10.58 -11.45
CA VAL A 28 11.98 -9.34 -10.71
C VAL A 28 10.65 -8.63 -10.45
N PRO A 29 10.56 -7.76 -9.42
CA PRO A 29 9.40 -6.90 -9.22
C PRO A 29 9.05 -6.05 -10.45
N ASP A 30 7.76 -6.02 -10.77
CA ASP A 30 7.15 -5.28 -11.88
C ASP A 30 6.31 -4.08 -11.39
N TRP A 31 5.55 -3.41 -12.28
CA TRP A 31 4.59 -2.34 -11.93
C TRP A 31 5.14 -1.29 -10.94
N GLY A 32 6.40 -0.89 -11.12
CA GLY A 32 7.06 0.09 -10.25
C GLY A 32 7.48 -0.42 -8.87
N GLY A 33 7.48 -1.74 -8.63
CA GLY A 33 7.83 -2.35 -7.34
C GLY A 33 9.20 -1.92 -6.81
N PHE A 34 10.18 -1.70 -7.70
CA PHE A 34 11.50 -1.16 -7.37
C PHE A 34 11.50 0.30 -6.89
N SER A 35 10.46 1.07 -7.22
CA SER A 35 10.31 2.47 -6.80
C SER A 35 9.43 2.57 -5.55
N PHE A 36 8.24 1.98 -5.59
CA PHE A 36 7.24 2.17 -4.53
C PHE A 36 7.62 1.51 -3.22
N LEU A 37 8.08 0.26 -3.24
CA LEU A 37 8.32 -0.47 -1.99
C LEU A 37 9.45 0.17 -1.14
N PRO A 38 10.63 0.51 -1.69
CA PRO A 38 11.67 1.18 -0.90
C PRO A 38 11.26 2.53 -0.32
N ARG A 39 10.42 3.30 -1.02
CA ARG A 39 9.88 4.57 -0.52
C ARG A 39 8.95 4.39 0.68
N LEU A 40 8.25 3.26 0.77
CA LEU A 40 7.33 2.96 1.86
C LEU A 40 8.01 2.34 3.09
N VAL A 41 8.90 1.37 2.89
CA VAL A 41 9.47 0.56 4.00
C VAL A 41 10.97 0.75 4.22
N GLY A 42 11.61 1.61 3.42
CA GLY A 42 13.06 1.78 3.39
C GLY A 42 13.79 0.67 2.60
N THR A 43 14.99 0.98 2.12
CA THR A 43 15.77 0.08 1.25
C THR A 43 16.03 -1.29 1.87
N ALA A 44 16.46 -1.34 3.13
CA ALA A 44 16.82 -2.60 3.79
C ALA A 44 15.64 -3.59 3.84
N LYS A 45 14.46 -3.11 4.29
CA LYS A 45 13.26 -3.95 4.37
C LYS A 45 12.72 -4.28 2.98
N ALA A 46 12.78 -3.36 2.02
CA ALA A 46 12.37 -3.65 0.65
C ALA A 46 13.19 -4.78 0.03
N MET A 47 14.51 -4.77 0.22
CA MET A 47 15.40 -5.83 -0.24
C MET A 47 15.06 -7.17 0.40
N GLU A 48 14.86 -7.21 1.72
CA GLU A 48 14.42 -8.41 2.43
C GLU A 48 13.11 -8.98 1.82
N LEU A 49 12.09 -8.14 1.66
CA LEU A 49 10.79 -8.57 1.12
C LEU A 49 10.89 -9.05 -0.33
N MET A 50 11.67 -8.36 -1.18
CA MET A 50 11.85 -8.73 -2.58
C MET A 50 12.69 -10.00 -2.78
N MET A 51 13.76 -10.17 -1.99
CA MET A 51 14.71 -11.27 -2.15
C MET A 51 14.24 -12.57 -1.49
N THR A 52 13.45 -12.48 -0.41
CA THR A 52 12.87 -13.66 0.25
C THR A 52 11.50 -14.04 -0.35
N GLY A 53 10.76 -13.05 -0.85
CA GLY A 53 9.37 -13.22 -1.28
C GLY A 53 8.45 -13.72 -0.16
N GLU A 54 8.80 -13.44 1.11
CA GLU A 54 8.02 -13.82 2.28
C GLU A 54 6.66 -13.10 2.33
N ARG A 55 5.72 -13.73 3.02
CA ARG A 55 4.38 -13.20 3.23
C ARG A 55 4.36 -12.33 4.49
N VAL A 56 3.84 -11.13 4.34
CA VAL A 56 3.59 -10.17 5.41
C VAL A 56 2.11 -10.22 5.79
N ARG A 57 1.81 -10.39 7.08
CA ARG A 57 0.43 -10.32 7.60
C ARG A 57 -0.04 -8.89 7.71
N ALA A 58 -1.36 -8.68 7.67
CA ALA A 58 -1.96 -7.36 7.63
C ALA A 58 -1.54 -6.42 8.77
N ASN A 59 -1.43 -6.91 10.01
CA ASN A 59 -0.92 -6.14 11.16
C ASN A 59 0.52 -5.65 10.95
N GLU A 60 1.38 -6.52 10.44
CA GLU A 60 2.77 -6.17 10.13
C GLU A 60 2.83 -5.22 8.93
N ALA A 61 1.99 -5.42 7.92
CA ALA A 61 1.90 -4.52 6.77
C ALA A 61 1.49 -3.10 7.19
N LEU A 62 0.58 -2.97 8.16
CA LEU A 62 0.24 -1.67 8.77
C LEU A 62 1.46 -1.08 9.51
N ARG A 63 2.15 -1.88 10.34
CA ARG A 63 3.34 -1.43 11.10
C ARG A 63 4.48 -0.97 10.18
N LEU A 64 4.65 -1.62 9.03
CA LEU A 64 5.66 -1.28 8.04
C LEU A 64 5.30 -0.06 7.17
N GLY A 65 4.07 0.46 7.23
CA GLY A 65 3.61 1.54 6.36
C GLY A 65 3.14 1.09 4.97
N LEU A 66 3.00 -0.23 4.75
CA LEU A 66 2.39 -0.77 3.54
C LEU A 66 0.88 -0.52 3.49
N LEU A 67 0.23 -0.31 4.63
CA LEU A 67 -1.18 0.03 4.74
C LEU A 67 -1.36 1.35 5.48
N ASN A 68 -2.39 2.11 5.12
CA ASN A 68 -2.81 3.30 5.84
C ASN A 68 -3.82 2.96 6.94
N ARG A 69 -4.70 1.98 6.70
CA ARG A 69 -5.73 1.53 7.65
C ARG A 69 -5.95 0.04 7.54
N LEU A 70 -6.28 -0.57 8.68
CA LEU A 70 -6.64 -1.97 8.80
C LEU A 70 -7.99 -2.08 9.50
N PHE A 71 -8.83 -2.97 8.99
CA PHE A 71 -10.17 -3.23 9.54
C PHE A 71 -10.31 -4.70 9.89
N ALA A 72 -11.17 -5.01 10.86
CA ALA A 72 -11.67 -6.38 11.01
C ALA A 72 -12.38 -6.80 9.72
N ALA A 73 -12.30 -8.08 9.36
CA ALA A 73 -12.81 -8.56 8.08
C ALA A 73 -14.32 -8.34 7.87
N ASP A 74 -15.11 -8.36 8.93
CA ASP A 74 -16.56 -8.10 8.93
C ASP A 74 -16.90 -6.60 8.84
N GLU A 75 -15.98 -5.73 9.25
CA GLU A 75 -16.15 -4.27 9.18
C GLU A 75 -15.55 -3.66 7.91
N PHE A 76 -14.69 -4.40 7.19
CA PHE A 76 -13.87 -3.89 6.09
C PHE A 76 -14.68 -3.14 5.02
N ALA A 77 -15.78 -3.73 4.55
CA ALA A 77 -16.58 -3.11 3.48
C ALA A 77 -17.21 -1.78 3.92
N ALA A 78 -17.77 -1.75 5.14
CA ALA A 78 -18.37 -0.54 5.69
C ALA A 78 -17.30 0.55 5.93
N GLY A 79 -16.17 0.19 6.55
CA GLY A 79 -15.09 1.13 6.83
C GLY A 79 -14.43 1.72 5.58
N VAL A 80 -14.31 0.93 4.50
CA VAL A 80 -13.83 1.44 3.21
C VAL A 80 -14.82 2.43 2.60
N GLN A 81 -16.11 2.12 2.62
CA GLN A 81 -17.15 3.01 2.08
C GLN A 81 -17.21 4.32 2.86
N GLU A 82 -17.14 4.26 4.19
CA GLU A 82 -17.12 5.45 5.04
C GLU A 82 -15.89 6.33 4.73
N PHE A 83 -14.70 5.73 4.63
CA PHE A 83 -13.49 6.46 4.30
C PHE A 83 -13.59 7.13 2.92
N ALA A 84 -14.03 6.39 1.90
CA ALA A 84 -14.21 6.91 0.56
C ALA A 84 -15.25 8.03 0.50
N ALA A 85 -16.38 7.88 1.20
CA ALA A 85 -17.43 8.89 1.29
C ALA A 85 -16.92 10.18 1.95
N SER A 86 -16.09 10.07 2.99
CA SER A 86 -15.49 11.24 3.64
C SER A 86 -14.59 12.04 2.70
N LEU A 87 -13.80 11.37 1.85
CA LEU A 87 -12.96 12.01 0.84
C LEU A 87 -13.82 12.64 -0.26
N ALA A 88 -14.86 11.94 -0.72
CA ALA A 88 -15.77 12.43 -1.76
C ALA A 88 -16.59 13.65 -1.31
N ALA A 89 -16.86 13.78 -0.02
CA ALA A 89 -17.53 14.96 0.56
C ALA A 89 -16.56 16.16 0.78
N GLY A 90 -15.25 15.95 0.62
CA GLY A 90 -14.25 17.00 0.76
C GLY A 90 -14.13 17.93 -0.44
N PRO A 91 -13.38 19.04 -0.32
CA PRO A 91 -13.15 19.99 -1.41
C PRO A 91 -12.28 19.38 -2.52
N PRO A 92 -12.81 19.12 -3.73
CA PRO A 92 -12.14 18.30 -4.74
C PRO A 92 -10.86 18.95 -5.28
N GLU A 93 -10.86 20.27 -5.48
CA GLU A 93 -9.69 21.00 -5.99
C GLU A 93 -8.52 20.97 -5.01
N ALA A 94 -8.80 21.13 -3.71
CA ALA A 94 -7.76 21.05 -2.68
C ALA A 94 -7.18 19.64 -2.57
N LEU A 95 -8.02 18.59 -2.62
CA LEU A 95 -7.56 17.21 -2.60
C LEU A 95 -6.68 16.87 -3.82
N ALA A 96 -7.08 17.33 -5.01
CA ALA A 96 -6.29 17.17 -6.23
C ALA A 96 -4.95 17.92 -6.15
N ALA A 97 -4.95 19.16 -5.65
CA ALA A 97 -3.74 19.97 -5.49
C ALA A 97 -2.78 19.35 -4.47
N ILE A 98 -3.27 18.79 -3.36
CA ILE A 98 -2.45 18.07 -2.37
C ILE A 98 -1.75 16.89 -3.04
N LYS A 99 -2.51 16.05 -3.77
CA LYS A 99 -1.96 14.90 -4.47
C LYS A 99 -0.87 15.32 -5.46
N GLN A 100 -1.16 16.32 -6.29
CA GLN A 100 -0.20 16.83 -7.27
C GLN A 100 1.06 17.40 -6.60
N GLY A 101 0.90 18.17 -5.52
CA GLY A 101 2.01 18.77 -4.78
C GLY A 101 2.97 17.72 -4.19
N VAL A 102 2.44 16.62 -3.65
CA VAL A 102 3.26 15.51 -3.15
C VAL A 102 4.07 14.87 -4.29
N TYR A 103 3.40 14.49 -5.38
CA TYR A 103 4.09 13.78 -6.48
C TYR A 103 5.03 14.65 -7.30
N LEU A 104 4.84 15.98 -7.31
CA LEU A 104 5.82 16.90 -7.92
C LEU A 104 7.11 17.02 -7.10
N GLY A 105 7.07 16.72 -5.80
CA GLY A 105 8.23 16.78 -4.91
C GLY A 105 9.03 15.47 -4.80
N GLU A 106 8.59 14.40 -5.45
CA GLU A 106 9.20 13.06 -5.44
C GLU A 106 10.16 12.76 -6.60
#